data_AF-A0A1Y1QR62-F1
#
_entry.id   AF-A0A1Y1QR62-F1
#
_cell.length_a   1.000
_cell.length_b   1.000
_cell.length_c   1.000
_cell.angle_alpha   90.00
_cell.angle_beta   90.00
_cell.angle_gamma   90.00
#
_symmetry.space_group_name_H-M   'P 1'
#
loop_
_entity.id
_entity.type
_entity.pdbx_description
1 polymer ?
#
loop_
_entity_poly.entity_id
_entity_poly.type
_entity_poly.pdbx_seq_one_letter_code
_entity_poly.pdbx_strand_id
1 'polypeptide(L)'
;MDVDGTKLPADADVWSCILDTKTGLVWEVKTNDGGLRDKDWRYQYNGSSGLMPVGTEYPCTGIYACNPISYIEALNTYGVCGKTDWHLPTDAQMSSVGEPHSEPPHINAAAFPNFNTDLPYCIAKSTPGHYQGIHFGMQIPAGADLLDALKVDMSDYDFQCRVLAVSY
;
A
#
# COMPACT_ATOMS: atom_id res chain seq x y z
N MET A 1 -9.64 10.52 -8.28
CA MET A 1 -9.60 11.91 -7.77
C MET A 1 -8.24 12.50 -8.09
N ASP A 2 -8.17 13.80 -8.32
CA ASP A 2 -6.89 14.51 -8.41
C ASP A 2 -6.24 14.67 -7.02
N VAL A 3 -5.11 15.37 -6.93
CA VAL A 3 -4.37 15.58 -5.68
C VAL A 3 -5.15 16.43 -4.66
N ASP A 4 -6.15 17.20 -5.08
CA ASP A 4 -6.96 18.05 -4.21
C ASP A 4 -8.26 17.37 -3.76
N GLY A 5 -8.54 16.15 -4.27
CA GLY A 5 -9.73 15.38 -3.92
C GLY A 5 -10.92 15.59 -4.85
N THR A 6 -10.73 16.29 -5.96
CA THR A 6 -11.77 16.48 -6.97
C THR A 6 -11.99 15.18 -7.71
N LYS A 7 -13.26 14.77 -7.89
CA LYS A 7 -13.60 13.59 -8.69
C LYS A 7 -13.20 13.84 -10.15
N LEU A 8 -12.42 12.92 -10.69
CA LEU A 8 -12.04 12.90 -12.09
C LEU A 8 -12.93 11.92 -12.87
N PRO A 9 -13.09 12.11 -14.18
CA PRO A 9 -13.67 11.09 -15.06
C PRO A 9 -12.98 9.73 -14.93
N ALA A 10 -13.70 8.67 -15.29
CA ALA A 10 -13.21 7.29 -15.23
C ALA A 10 -12.14 6.99 -16.29
N ASP A 11 -11.95 7.89 -17.26
CA ASP A 11 -10.97 7.82 -18.34
C ASP A 11 -9.85 8.89 -18.21
N ALA A 12 -9.73 9.55 -17.06
CA ALA A 12 -8.66 10.52 -16.84
C ALA A 12 -7.27 9.86 -16.86
N ASP A 13 -6.29 10.49 -17.51
CA ASP A 13 -4.96 9.88 -17.67
C ASP A 13 -4.15 9.76 -16.36
N VAL A 14 -4.49 10.55 -15.33
CA VAL A 14 -3.79 10.58 -14.04
C VAL A 14 -4.79 10.66 -12.88
N TRP A 15 -4.77 9.67 -11.99
CA TRP A 15 -5.46 9.72 -10.71
C TRP A 15 -4.45 9.71 -9.56
N SER A 16 -4.67 10.55 -8.56
CA SER A 16 -3.92 10.50 -7.30
C SER A 16 -4.52 9.49 -6.32
N CYS A 17 -5.84 9.27 -6.38
CA CYS A 17 -6.58 8.31 -5.57
C CYS A 17 -7.79 7.73 -6.30
N ILE A 18 -8.22 6.54 -5.88
CA ILE A 18 -9.42 5.84 -6.36
C ILE A 18 -10.47 5.85 -5.25
N LEU A 19 -11.73 6.13 -5.59
CA LEU A 19 -12.86 5.87 -4.71
C LEU A 19 -13.42 4.49 -5.05
N ASP A 20 -13.31 3.54 -4.13
CA ASP A 20 -14.03 2.28 -4.24
C ASP A 20 -15.50 2.51 -3.87
N THR A 21 -16.37 2.56 -4.88
CA THR A 21 -17.81 2.79 -4.71
C THR A 21 -18.54 1.66 -3.96
N LYS A 22 -17.95 0.47 -3.83
CA LYS A 22 -18.56 -0.66 -3.11
C LYS A 22 -18.39 -0.51 -1.60
N THR A 23 -17.20 -0.12 -1.17
CA THR A 23 -16.86 0.00 0.25
C THR A 23 -16.95 1.44 0.78
N GLY A 24 -16.93 2.43 -0.12
CA GLY A 24 -16.79 3.84 0.22
C GLY A 24 -15.36 4.26 0.52
N LEU A 25 -14.39 3.33 0.49
CA LEU A 25 -13.00 3.61 0.82
C LEU A 25 -12.29 4.38 -0.30
N VAL A 26 -11.35 5.23 0.10
CA VAL A 26 -10.46 5.94 -0.81
C VAL A 26 -9.07 5.31 -0.74
N TRP A 27 -8.56 4.88 -1.88
CA TRP A 27 -7.26 4.24 -2.01
C TRP A 27 -6.25 5.17 -2.66
N GLU A 28 -5.04 5.19 -2.14
CA GLU A 28 -3.92 5.89 -2.75
C GLU A 28 -3.52 5.23 -4.08
N VAL A 29 -3.24 6.02 -5.12
CA VAL A 29 -2.56 5.53 -6.33
C VAL A 29 -1.09 5.89 -6.25
N LYS A 30 -0.20 4.90 -6.32
CA LYS A 30 1.27 5.13 -6.27
C LYS A 30 1.76 5.94 -7.47
N THR A 31 2.88 6.64 -7.31
CA THR A 31 3.61 7.33 -8.39
C THR A 31 4.86 6.56 -8.81
N ASN A 32 5.58 7.07 -9.81
CA ASN A 32 6.88 6.56 -10.26
C ASN A 32 7.76 7.75 -10.67
N ASP A 33 8.04 8.61 -9.70
CA ASP A 33 8.61 9.95 -9.86
C ASP A 33 9.70 10.30 -8.84
N GLY A 34 10.09 9.36 -7.99
CA GLY A 34 11.03 9.58 -6.87
C GLY A 34 10.47 10.48 -5.77
N GLY A 35 9.18 10.81 -5.80
CA GLY A 35 8.49 11.61 -4.78
C GLY A 35 8.01 10.76 -3.61
N LEU A 36 7.33 11.38 -2.64
CA LEU A 36 6.85 10.70 -1.41
C LEU A 36 6.09 9.38 -1.66
N ARG A 37 5.29 9.33 -2.74
CA ARG A 37 4.39 8.20 -3.06
C ARG A 37 4.96 7.23 -4.08
N ASP A 38 6.26 7.23 -4.31
CA ASP A 38 6.88 6.37 -5.30
C ASP A 38 6.61 4.88 -5.01
N LYS A 39 6.33 4.13 -6.07
CA LYS A 39 6.05 2.69 -6.02
C LYS A 39 7.25 1.88 -5.54
N ASP A 40 8.47 2.38 -5.72
CA ASP A 40 9.70 1.65 -5.42
C ASP A 40 10.11 1.77 -3.95
N TRP A 41 9.42 2.61 -3.17
CA TRP A 41 9.65 2.72 -1.74
C TRP A 41 9.38 1.43 -0.98
N ARG A 42 10.27 1.16 -0.03
CA ARG A 42 10.25 -0.01 0.84
C ARG A 42 10.27 0.44 2.29
N TYR A 43 9.64 -0.36 3.11
CA TYR A 43 9.45 -0.10 4.52
C TYR A 43 9.72 -1.34 5.32
N GLN A 44 10.14 -1.17 6.56
CA GLN A 44 10.31 -2.28 7.49
C GLN A 44 9.70 -1.93 8.83
N TYR A 45 9.12 -2.94 9.47
CA TYR A 45 8.64 -2.85 10.83
C TYR A 45 9.75 -3.21 11.84
N ASN A 46 10.78 -2.38 11.94
CA ASN A 46 11.76 -2.53 13.01
C ASN A 46 11.36 -1.57 14.14
N GLY A 47 10.80 -2.05 15.26
CA GLY A 47 10.36 -1.27 16.44
C GLY A 47 10.68 0.23 16.37
N SER A 48 9.75 1.03 15.84
CA SER A 48 9.84 2.49 15.58
C SER A 48 11.04 3.02 14.75
N SER A 49 12.05 2.21 14.46
CA SER A 49 13.34 2.58 13.88
C SER A 49 13.40 2.40 12.35
N GLY A 50 12.59 1.48 11.80
CA GLY A 50 12.47 1.19 10.35
C GLY A 50 13.79 0.89 9.60
N LEU A 51 13.81 1.10 8.28
CA LEU A 51 14.97 0.79 7.43
C LEU A 51 16.13 1.78 7.60
N MET A 52 17.36 1.25 7.62
CA MET A 52 18.60 2.03 7.68
C MET A 52 19.49 1.75 6.46
N PRO A 53 20.15 2.76 5.88
CA PRO A 53 20.09 4.19 6.24
C PRO A 53 18.76 4.83 5.83
N VAL A 54 18.25 5.72 6.69
CA VAL A 54 17.05 6.54 6.41
C VAL A 54 17.37 7.62 5.38
N GLY A 55 16.43 7.91 4.47
CA GLY A 55 16.47 9.12 3.64
C GLY A 55 17.51 9.11 2.52
N THR A 56 18.05 7.94 2.16
CA THR A 56 18.80 7.74 0.92
C THR A 56 17.86 7.71 -0.29
N GLU A 57 18.38 8.02 -1.48
CA GLU A 57 17.68 7.99 -2.79
C GLU A 57 16.97 6.65 -3.07
N TYR A 58 17.33 5.61 -2.31
CA TYR A 58 16.67 4.33 -2.20
C TYR A 58 16.71 3.90 -0.72
N PRO A 59 15.62 3.55 0.00
CA PRO A 59 14.30 3.15 -0.48
C PRO A 59 13.09 3.97 0.08
N CYS A 60 13.25 5.22 0.52
CA CYS A 60 12.19 5.91 1.28
C CYS A 60 12.41 7.44 1.38
N THR A 61 12.62 8.11 0.25
CA THR A 61 12.94 9.54 0.22
C THR A 61 11.84 10.38 0.90
N GLY A 62 12.24 11.28 1.80
CA GLY A 62 11.32 12.17 2.52
C GLY A 62 10.60 11.53 3.71
N ILE A 63 10.95 10.30 4.10
CA ILE A 63 10.28 9.56 5.18
C ILE A 63 11.25 9.33 6.33
N TYR A 64 11.00 9.98 7.46
CA TYR A 64 11.98 10.12 8.55
C TYR A 64 12.47 8.81 9.19
N ALA A 65 11.66 7.74 9.19
CA ALA A 65 12.09 6.47 9.77
C ALA A 65 11.91 5.29 8.81
N CYS A 66 11.58 5.55 7.54
CA CYS A 66 11.45 4.49 6.52
C CYS A 66 10.66 3.26 6.98
N ASN A 67 9.57 3.52 7.71
CA ASN A 67 8.63 2.53 8.19
C ASN A 67 7.21 2.91 7.75
N PRO A 68 6.25 1.97 7.80
CA PRO A 68 4.90 2.22 7.29
C PRO A 68 4.17 3.33 8.04
N ILE A 69 4.43 3.53 9.33
CA ILE A 69 3.77 4.55 10.16
C ILE A 69 4.26 5.95 9.79
N SER A 70 5.57 6.15 9.67
CA SER A 70 6.12 7.44 9.24
C SER A 70 5.75 7.81 7.81
N TYR A 71 5.52 6.82 6.94
CA TYR A 71 4.93 7.08 5.63
C TYR A 71 3.50 7.63 5.73
N ILE A 72 2.66 7.00 6.55
CA ILE A 72 1.28 7.47 6.79
C ILE A 72 1.26 8.88 7.41
N GLU A 73 2.14 9.17 8.36
CA GLU A 73 2.28 10.51 8.96
C GLU A 73 2.64 11.57 7.90
N ALA A 74 3.60 11.25 7.02
CA ALA A 74 3.98 12.13 5.93
C ALA A 74 2.84 12.34 4.92
N LEU A 75 2.12 11.26 4.57
CA LEU A 75 0.99 11.31 3.65
C LEU A 75 -0.16 12.17 4.19
N ASN A 76 -0.47 12.04 5.49
CA ASN A 76 -1.47 12.85 6.18
C ASN A 76 -1.07 14.33 6.30
N THR A 77 0.23 14.61 6.44
CA THR A 77 0.74 15.98 6.42
C THR A 77 0.64 16.60 5.03
N TYR A 78 0.89 15.80 3.99
CA TYR A 78 0.79 16.25 2.60
C TYR A 78 -0.66 16.49 2.16
N GLY A 79 -1.61 15.71 2.66
CA GLY A 79 -3.03 15.91 2.36
C GLY A 79 -3.46 15.40 0.98
N VAL A 80 -2.87 14.30 0.50
CA VAL A 80 -3.16 13.78 -0.86
C VAL A 80 -4.66 13.49 -1.02
N CYS A 81 -5.22 13.94 -2.14
CA CYS A 81 -6.65 13.88 -2.44
C CYS A 81 -7.53 14.60 -1.41
N GLY A 82 -6.99 15.63 -0.76
CA GLY A 82 -7.67 16.36 0.32
C GLY A 82 -7.90 15.52 1.59
N LYS A 83 -7.24 14.37 1.73
CA LYS A 83 -7.39 13.45 2.86
C LYS A 83 -6.23 13.56 3.82
N THR A 84 -6.55 13.56 5.12
CA THR A 84 -5.58 13.64 6.23
C THR A 84 -5.80 12.53 7.28
N ASP A 85 -6.58 11.51 6.92
CA ASP A 85 -6.94 10.34 7.72
C ASP A 85 -6.50 9.02 7.04
N TRP A 86 -5.46 9.11 6.20
CA TRP A 86 -4.79 7.95 5.65
C TRP A 86 -4.31 7.03 6.78
N HIS A 87 -4.47 5.74 6.55
CA HIS A 87 -4.02 4.70 7.45
C HIS A 87 -3.59 3.46 6.66
N LEU A 88 -2.89 2.56 7.35
CA LEU A 88 -2.62 1.24 6.80
C LEU A 88 -3.94 0.45 6.73
N PRO A 89 -4.19 -0.28 5.63
CA PRO A 89 -5.39 -1.06 5.49
C PRO A 89 -5.40 -2.21 6.49
N THR A 90 -6.57 -2.57 7.00
CA THR A 90 -6.79 -3.87 7.65
C THR A 90 -6.74 -4.99 6.61
N ASP A 91 -6.68 -6.23 7.08
CA ASP A 91 -6.84 -7.41 6.24
C ASP A 91 -8.16 -7.38 5.43
N ALA A 92 -9.27 -7.03 6.09
CA ALA A 92 -10.58 -6.92 5.46
C ALA A 92 -10.64 -5.80 4.41
N GLN A 93 -10.03 -4.64 4.68
CA GLN A 93 -9.95 -3.55 3.70
C GLN A 93 -9.10 -3.99 2.50
N MET A 94 -7.94 -4.60 2.73
CA MET A 94 -7.06 -5.06 1.67
C MET A 94 -7.70 -6.16 0.81
N SER A 95 -8.60 -6.96 1.39
CA SER A 95 -9.40 -7.95 0.67
C SER A 95 -10.34 -7.33 -0.36
N SER A 96 -10.84 -6.11 -0.09
CA SER A 96 -11.82 -5.46 -0.98
C SER A 96 -11.23 -5.06 -2.33
N VAL A 97 -9.91 -4.93 -2.43
CA VAL A 97 -9.18 -4.61 -3.67
C VAL A 97 -8.54 -5.84 -4.32
N GLY A 98 -8.52 -6.99 -3.65
CA GLY A 98 -8.01 -8.23 -4.23
C GLY A 98 -8.94 -8.77 -5.32
N GLU A 99 -8.37 -9.17 -6.45
CA GLU A 99 -9.11 -9.71 -7.60
C GLU A 99 -8.59 -11.11 -7.98
N PRO A 100 -9.49 -12.10 -8.19
CA PRO A 100 -9.11 -13.44 -8.59
C PRO A 100 -8.72 -13.46 -10.07
N HIS A 101 -7.44 -13.26 -10.33
CA HIS A 101 -6.83 -13.47 -11.64
C HIS A 101 -6.23 -14.86 -11.76
N SER A 102 -6.13 -15.37 -12.99
CA SER A 102 -5.46 -16.66 -13.26
C SER A 102 -3.96 -16.60 -12.99
N GLU A 103 -3.37 -15.41 -13.07
CA GLU A 103 -1.97 -15.14 -12.80
C GLU A 103 -1.85 -13.80 -12.05
N PRO A 104 -0.77 -13.57 -11.31
CA PRO A 104 -0.49 -12.27 -10.70
C PRO A 104 -0.38 -11.13 -11.75
N PRO A 105 -0.65 -9.86 -11.37
CA PRO A 105 -0.98 -9.42 -10.02
C PRO A 105 -2.47 -9.63 -9.69
N HIS A 106 -2.79 -10.08 -8.47
CA HIS A 106 -4.16 -10.32 -8.01
C HIS A 106 -4.89 -9.06 -7.52
N ILE A 107 -4.80 -7.98 -8.30
CA ILE A 107 -5.40 -6.66 -8.05
C ILE A 107 -5.66 -5.99 -9.41
N ASN A 108 -6.60 -5.04 -9.46
CA ASN A 108 -6.94 -4.32 -10.68
C ASN A 108 -5.77 -3.41 -11.15
N ALA A 109 -4.93 -3.91 -12.05
CA ALA A 109 -3.77 -3.17 -12.54
C ALA A 109 -4.14 -1.88 -13.32
N ALA A 110 -5.35 -1.80 -13.89
CA ALA A 110 -5.81 -0.58 -14.54
C ALA A 110 -6.14 0.52 -13.51
N ALA A 111 -6.73 0.14 -12.37
CA ALA A 111 -6.96 1.07 -11.28
C ALA A 111 -5.64 1.44 -10.56
N PHE A 112 -4.74 0.48 -10.39
CA PHE A 112 -3.44 0.65 -9.70
C PHE A 112 -2.25 0.51 -10.67
N PRO A 113 -2.01 1.47 -11.58
CA PRO A 113 -1.03 1.34 -12.66
C PRO A 113 0.43 1.26 -12.20
N ASN A 114 0.74 1.80 -11.02
CA ASN A 114 2.09 1.78 -10.42
C ASN A 114 2.19 0.75 -9.29
N PHE A 115 1.36 -0.29 -9.30
CA PHE A 115 1.44 -1.36 -8.31
C PHE A 115 2.69 -2.22 -8.53
N ASN A 116 3.44 -2.52 -7.48
CA ASN A 116 4.67 -3.31 -7.56
C ASN A 116 4.52 -4.56 -6.67
N THR A 117 4.65 -5.73 -7.28
CA THR A 117 4.39 -7.03 -6.64
C THR A 117 5.65 -7.79 -6.20
N ASP A 118 6.81 -7.14 -6.15
CA ASP A 118 8.06 -7.80 -5.73
C ASP A 118 8.14 -8.02 -4.20
N LEU A 119 7.30 -7.32 -3.44
CA LEU A 119 7.19 -7.38 -1.98
C LEU A 119 5.72 -7.35 -1.58
N PRO A 120 5.36 -7.87 -0.39
CA PRO A 120 4.02 -7.70 0.14
C PRO A 120 3.75 -6.25 0.52
N TYR A 121 2.47 -5.92 0.62
CA TYR A 121 2.00 -4.66 1.15
C TYR A 121 1.68 -4.79 2.64
N CYS A 122 2.20 -3.87 3.45
CA CYS A 122 1.99 -3.85 4.89
C CYS A 122 0.50 -3.62 5.20
N ILE A 123 -0.06 -4.40 6.12
CA ILE A 123 -1.38 -4.14 6.70
C ILE A 123 -1.26 -3.65 8.14
N ALA A 124 -2.33 -3.05 8.65
CA ALA A 124 -2.44 -2.68 10.06
C ALA A 124 -2.32 -3.93 10.94
N LYS A 125 -1.60 -3.80 12.07
CA LYS A 125 -1.43 -4.91 13.01
C LYS A 125 -2.76 -5.27 13.65
N SER A 126 -3.15 -6.54 13.58
CA SER A 126 -4.25 -7.08 14.38
C SER A 126 -3.83 -7.35 15.82
N THR A 127 -2.55 -7.67 16.04
CA THR A 127 -2.00 -8.14 17.31
C THR A 127 -0.62 -7.52 17.57
N PRO A 128 -0.29 -7.08 18.80
CA PRO A 128 1.04 -6.58 19.12
C PRO A 128 2.14 -7.61 18.81
N GLY A 129 3.19 -7.18 18.12
CA GLY A 129 4.34 -8.04 17.77
C GLY A 129 4.13 -8.98 16.58
N HIS A 130 2.92 -9.04 16.01
CA HIS A 130 2.64 -9.81 14.80
C HIS A 130 2.51 -8.86 13.61
N TYR A 131 3.39 -9.03 12.64
CA TYR A 131 3.41 -8.23 11.42
C TYR A 131 2.93 -9.10 10.28
N GLN A 132 2.03 -8.55 9.46
CA GLN A 132 1.48 -9.26 8.31
C GLN A 132 1.44 -8.31 7.11
N GLY A 133 1.38 -8.92 5.93
CA GLY A 133 1.15 -8.22 4.68
C GLY A 133 0.37 -9.07 3.70
N ILE A 134 -0.05 -8.43 2.60
CA ILE A 134 -0.72 -9.09 1.48
C ILE A 134 0.17 -8.99 0.25
N HIS A 135 0.50 -10.13 -0.37
CA HIS A 135 1.40 -10.22 -1.51
C HIS A 135 0.68 -10.59 -2.79
N PHE A 136 0.14 -9.60 -3.51
CA PHE A 136 -0.59 -9.80 -4.76
C PHE A 136 0.23 -10.41 -5.91
N GLY A 137 1.55 -10.52 -5.77
CA GLY A 137 2.45 -11.24 -6.68
C GLY A 137 2.56 -12.76 -6.47
N MET A 138 1.93 -13.31 -5.43
CA MET A 138 2.06 -14.74 -5.12
C MET A 138 1.17 -15.58 -6.04
N GLN A 139 1.67 -16.74 -6.43
CA GLN A 139 0.89 -17.76 -7.11
C GLN A 139 -0.14 -18.35 -6.14
N ILE A 140 -1.38 -18.50 -6.59
CA ILE A 140 -2.47 -19.05 -5.77
C ILE A 140 -2.56 -20.56 -6.01
N PRO A 141 -2.40 -21.40 -4.97
CA PRO A 141 -2.61 -22.84 -5.10
C PRO A 141 -4.05 -23.16 -5.54
N ALA A 142 -4.20 -24.19 -6.39
CA ALA A 142 -5.52 -24.61 -6.85
C ALA A 142 -6.47 -24.93 -5.68
N GLY A 143 -7.61 -24.26 -5.64
CA GLY A 143 -8.63 -24.44 -4.60
C GLY A 143 -8.35 -23.71 -3.28
N ALA A 144 -7.28 -22.92 -3.19
CA ALA A 144 -7.04 -22.05 -2.04
C ALA A 144 -7.97 -20.83 -2.06
N ASP A 145 -8.31 -20.33 -0.87
CA ASP A 145 -8.90 -19.00 -0.74
C ASP A 145 -7.88 -17.94 -1.17
N LEU A 146 -8.34 -16.96 -1.95
CA LEU A 146 -7.50 -15.91 -2.51
C LEU A 146 -6.75 -15.17 -1.40
N LEU A 147 -7.46 -14.65 -0.41
CA LEU A 147 -6.85 -13.78 0.59
C LEU A 147 -5.88 -14.57 1.47
N ASP A 148 -6.29 -15.75 1.91
CA ASP A 148 -5.42 -16.60 2.73
C ASP A 148 -4.15 -17.02 1.99
N ALA A 149 -4.23 -17.25 0.68
CA ALA A 149 -3.06 -17.56 -0.15
C ALA A 149 -2.11 -16.36 -0.34
N LEU A 150 -2.62 -15.13 -0.28
CA LEU A 150 -1.82 -13.92 -0.44
C LEU A 150 -1.27 -13.38 0.89
N LYS A 151 -1.73 -13.86 2.05
CA LYS A 151 -1.24 -13.43 3.37
C LYS A 151 0.19 -13.91 3.60
N VAL A 152 1.03 -12.99 4.04
CA VAL A 152 2.43 -13.26 4.41
C VAL A 152 2.62 -12.89 5.88
N ASP A 153 3.15 -13.83 6.66
CA ASP A 153 3.67 -13.57 8.00
C ASP A 153 5.02 -12.86 7.88
N MET A 154 5.11 -11.70 8.50
CA MET A 154 6.28 -10.81 8.49
C MET A 154 6.88 -10.67 9.89
N SER A 155 6.70 -11.66 10.76
CA SER A 155 7.19 -11.65 12.15
C SER A 155 8.72 -11.62 12.27
N ASP A 156 9.46 -11.81 11.18
CA ASP A 156 10.90 -11.60 11.14
C ASP A 156 11.21 -10.09 11.07
N TYR A 157 12.10 -9.61 11.94
CA TYR A 157 12.46 -8.19 12.03
C TYR A 157 13.09 -7.64 10.75
N ASP A 158 13.59 -8.53 9.88
CA ASP A 158 14.22 -8.15 8.61
C ASP A 158 13.24 -8.01 7.43
N PHE A 159 11.95 -8.30 7.62
CA PHE A 159 10.99 -8.33 6.52
C PHE A 159 10.62 -6.94 5.99
N GLN A 160 10.74 -6.74 4.66
CA GLN A 160 10.38 -5.49 3.98
C GLN A 160 9.01 -5.56 3.32
N CYS A 161 8.28 -4.45 3.31
CA CYS A 161 6.99 -4.32 2.67
C CYS A 161 6.83 -2.97 1.95
N ARG A 162 5.78 -2.86 1.13
CA ARG A 162 5.31 -1.62 0.50
C ARG A 162 4.07 -1.11 1.23
N VAL A 163 3.69 0.15 1.03
CA VAL A 163 2.43 0.68 1.57
C VAL A 163 1.48 1.06 0.45
N LEU A 164 0.23 0.61 0.61
CA LEU A 164 -0.94 1.09 -0.12
C LEU A 164 -1.88 1.67 0.93
N ALA A 165 -1.93 3.01 1.03
CA ALA A 165 -2.72 3.67 2.05
C ALA A 165 -4.20 3.71 1.67
N VAL A 166 -5.06 3.71 2.70
CA VAL A 166 -6.51 3.83 2.57
C VAL A 166 -7.03 4.93 3.50
N SER A 167 -8.15 5.56 3.12
CA SER A 167 -8.86 6.63 3.82
C SER A 167 -10.38 6.41 3.67
N TYR A 168 -11.20 7.11 4.46
CA TYR A 168 -12.67 7.03 4.44
C TYR A 168 -13.32 8.11 3.57
#